data_AF-R7ZI40-F1
#
_entry.id   AF-R7ZI40-F1
#
_cell.length_a   1.000
_cell.length_b   1.000
_cell.length_c   1.000
_cell.angle_alpha   90.00
_cell.angle_beta   90.00
_cell.angle_gamma   90.00
#
_symmetry.space_group_name_H-M   'P 1'
#
loop_
_entity.id
_entity.type
_entity.pdbx_description
1 polymer ?
#
loop_
_entity_poly.entity_id
_entity_poly.type
_entity_poly.pdbx_seq_one_letter_code
_entity_poly.pdbx_strand_id
1 'polypeptide(L)'
;MLRNLSIFKKLVLLMCISILTVGIIQVNGYITMKSLEKNTENMYINRLEPSIVLSEYRLKNRIIVSDMYRSFVFIDEATTKQINDEVMNAFKDNENNLQILKAANLKAEEDALISDLIQLYPSFKTNMEQVFQLSLVNKNDEAINLFNSKAKPVLDQIISKGNALTDLNQEHASTLNMESKARASKGITTSLIISIVLGILFVAVGFMGVRKYLISPIEKLKFAVQRAEAGELNFNVDYDSKDELGVLTSSFSHMIAQLRDLIGQVKESSDQMAAFSAELSASAEQTSEASEHIASVTLEVASGSDDQMRTIIETSDVVNQMVQGVQTIAGNSTIVSEAATQAEQLSVDGNDIIKTAVQQMNSIQISIGSLDDVISGLGERSAEIGQIVEVITGIAAQTNLLALNAAIEAARAGEHGKGFAVVSEEVRKLAEESSASAQRISELITRIQAETNKAVDSMQFTTNEVKTGINNVNVAGESFEKIQYAINEVSVQIREVSTSVQQMVAGADQMSKSMAQINGIAQSSTEGTQNISAATEEQLASMQEITASTSALSKMAEVLQEKTNTFKV
;
A
#
# COMPACT_ATOMS: atom_id res chain seq x y z
N MET A 1 48.26 -23.41 -22.73
CA MET A 1 47.60 -24.72 -22.99
C MET A 1 47.29 -25.49 -21.70
N LEU A 2 48.27 -25.71 -20.79
CA LEU A 2 48.07 -26.48 -19.55
C LEU A 2 47.02 -25.89 -18.58
N ARG A 3 46.85 -24.57 -18.53
CA ARG A 3 45.90 -23.88 -17.63
C ARG A 3 44.45 -24.34 -17.84
N ASN A 4 44.04 -24.51 -19.10
CA ASN A 4 42.66 -24.82 -19.52
C ASN A 4 42.35 -26.33 -19.59
N LEU A 5 43.30 -27.19 -19.24
CA LEU A 5 43.03 -28.63 -19.13
C LEU A 5 42.28 -28.90 -17.83
N SER A 6 41.34 -29.84 -17.87
CA SER A 6 40.71 -30.33 -16.64
C SER A 6 41.75 -30.82 -15.64
N ILE A 7 41.42 -30.74 -14.35
CA ILE A 7 42.24 -31.31 -13.26
C ILE A 7 42.59 -32.77 -13.57
N PHE A 8 41.60 -33.54 -14.03
CA PHE A 8 41.82 -34.92 -14.45
C PHE A 8 42.86 -35.03 -15.57
N LYS A 9 42.75 -34.22 -16.63
CA LYS A 9 43.73 -34.23 -17.74
C LYS A 9 45.13 -33.78 -17.30
N LYS A 10 45.23 -32.85 -16.34
CA LYS A 10 46.51 -32.41 -15.75
C LYS A 10 47.17 -33.55 -14.95
N LEU A 11 46.40 -34.27 -14.15
CA LEU A 11 46.89 -35.43 -13.39
C LEU A 11 47.26 -36.60 -14.30
N VAL A 12 46.44 -36.90 -15.31
CA VAL A 12 46.73 -37.91 -16.33
C VAL A 12 48.01 -37.56 -17.09
N LEU A 13 48.22 -36.30 -17.48
CA LEU A 13 49.45 -35.86 -18.14
C LEU A 13 50.69 -36.08 -17.25
N LEU A 14 50.60 -35.75 -15.95
CA LEU A 14 51.68 -36.02 -15.00
C LEU A 14 51.95 -37.52 -14.84
N MET A 15 50.92 -38.36 -14.81
CA MET A 15 51.06 -39.82 -14.79
C MET A 15 51.66 -40.38 -16.09
N CYS A 16 51.26 -39.86 -17.25
CA CYS A 16 51.86 -40.26 -18.53
C CYS A 16 53.35 -39.91 -18.57
N ILE A 17 53.72 -38.73 -18.08
CA ILE A 17 55.13 -38.32 -17.96
C ILE A 17 55.86 -39.22 -16.97
N SER A 18 55.26 -39.59 -15.83
CA SER A 18 55.89 -40.49 -14.86
C SER A 18 56.15 -41.87 -15.45
N ILE A 19 55.16 -42.45 -16.13
CA ILE A 19 55.29 -43.75 -16.82
C ILE A 19 56.40 -43.68 -17.87
N LEU A 20 56.46 -42.59 -18.64
CA LEU A 20 57.50 -42.39 -19.65
C LEU A 20 58.90 -42.30 -19.02
N THR A 21 59.07 -41.58 -17.90
CA THR A 21 60.34 -41.53 -17.17
C THR A 21 60.76 -42.88 -16.60
N VAL A 22 59.83 -43.65 -16.03
CA VAL A 22 60.09 -45.02 -15.54
C VAL A 22 60.47 -45.94 -16.69
N GLY A 23 59.80 -45.82 -17.84
CA GLY A 23 60.15 -46.58 -19.05
C GLY A 23 61.58 -46.31 -19.53
N ILE A 24 62.01 -45.04 -19.54
CA ILE A 24 63.39 -44.67 -19.90
C ILE A 24 64.41 -45.30 -18.92
N ILE A 25 64.12 -45.29 -17.62
CA ILE A 25 64.97 -45.89 -16.59
C ILE A 25 65.07 -47.42 -16.80
N GLN A 26 63.94 -48.10 -17.04
CA GLN A 26 63.92 -49.55 -17.27
C GLN A 26 64.70 -49.96 -18.53
N VAL A 27 64.53 -49.23 -19.64
CA VAL A 27 65.26 -49.49 -20.88
C VAL A 27 66.78 -49.34 -20.67
N ASN A 28 67.22 -48.32 -19.95
CA ASN A 28 68.65 -48.10 -19.66
C ASN A 28 69.22 -49.19 -18.75
N GLY A 29 68.44 -49.62 -17.73
CA GLY A 29 68.78 -50.76 -16.88
C GLY A 29 68.96 -52.05 -17.68
N TYR A 30 68.02 -52.34 -18.60
CA TYR A 30 68.08 -53.51 -19.46
C TYR A 30 69.32 -53.52 -20.37
N ILE A 31 69.67 -52.39 -20.98
CA ILE A 31 70.88 -52.26 -21.82
C ILE A 31 72.15 -52.56 -21.00
N THR A 32 72.23 -52.04 -19.78
CA THR A 32 73.37 -52.27 -18.88
C THR A 32 73.50 -53.74 -18.49
N MET A 33 72.38 -54.41 -18.19
CA MET A 33 72.33 -55.84 -17.86
C MET A 33 72.82 -56.71 -19.02
N LYS A 34 72.36 -56.42 -20.25
CA LYS A 34 72.74 -57.17 -21.46
C LYS A 34 74.23 -57.04 -21.79
N SER A 35 74.85 -55.91 -21.45
CA SER A 35 76.30 -55.75 -21.58
C SER A 35 77.09 -56.61 -20.57
N LEU A 36 76.53 -56.88 -19.38
CA LEU A 36 77.17 -57.69 -18.34
C LEU A 36 77.15 -59.19 -18.71
N GLU A 37 76.04 -59.65 -19.28
CA GLU A 37 75.86 -61.01 -19.81
C GLU A 37 76.96 -61.36 -20.82
N LYS A 38 77.15 -60.54 -21.85
CA LYS A 38 78.17 -60.74 -22.89
C LYS A 38 79.61 -60.78 -22.36
N ASN A 39 79.91 -60.03 -21.30
CA ASN A 39 81.24 -60.04 -20.69
C ASN A 39 81.50 -61.35 -19.91
N THR A 40 80.46 -61.88 -19.27
CA THR A 40 80.54 -63.13 -18.50
C THR A 40 80.73 -64.34 -19.42
N GLU A 41 80.01 -64.36 -20.54
CA GLU A 41 80.16 -65.39 -21.59
C GLU A 41 81.59 -65.42 -22.16
N ASN A 42 82.19 -64.26 -22.42
CA ASN A 42 83.57 -64.17 -22.90
C ASN A 42 84.60 -64.72 -21.91
N MET A 43 84.38 -64.58 -20.60
CA MET A 43 85.27 -65.12 -19.57
C MET A 43 85.19 -66.64 -19.50
N TYR A 44 84.00 -67.20 -19.70
CA TYR A 44 83.78 -68.65 -19.72
C TYR A 44 84.45 -69.31 -20.92
N ILE A 45 84.12 -68.88 -22.14
CA ILE A 45 84.57 -69.52 -23.39
C ILE A 45 86.07 -69.30 -23.64
N ASN A 46 86.57 -68.06 -23.46
CA ASN A 46 87.94 -67.74 -23.91
C ASN A 46 89.03 -67.94 -22.86
N ARG A 47 88.69 -68.27 -21.60
CA ARG A 47 89.67 -68.41 -20.51
C ARG A 47 89.49 -69.69 -19.70
N LEU A 48 88.29 -69.90 -19.15
CA LEU A 48 88.04 -71.05 -18.29
C LEU A 48 88.17 -72.38 -19.04
N GLU A 49 87.52 -72.50 -20.20
CA GLU A 49 87.53 -73.73 -21.01
C GLU A 49 88.95 -74.12 -21.50
N PRO A 50 89.76 -73.21 -22.11
CA PRO A 50 91.16 -73.52 -22.44
C PRO A 50 92.03 -73.87 -21.22
N SER A 51 91.76 -73.29 -20.05
CA SER A 51 92.48 -73.62 -18.81
C SER A 51 92.23 -75.07 -18.37
N ILE A 52 90.99 -75.54 -18.51
CA ILE A 52 90.62 -76.94 -18.24
C ILE A 52 91.38 -77.88 -19.19
N VAL A 53 91.38 -77.60 -20.50
CA VAL A 53 92.08 -78.41 -21.51
C VAL A 53 93.59 -78.42 -21.27
N LEU A 54 94.18 -77.28 -20.87
CA LEU A 54 95.60 -77.19 -20.53
C LEU A 54 95.96 -78.03 -19.29
N SER A 55 95.06 -78.09 -18.30
CA SER A 55 95.22 -78.95 -17.13
C SER A 55 95.20 -80.43 -17.52
N GLU A 56 94.25 -80.84 -18.37
CA GLU A 56 94.19 -82.21 -18.90
C GLU A 56 95.46 -82.57 -19.69
N TYR A 57 95.96 -81.65 -20.51
CA TYR A 57 97.20 -81.83 -21.26
C TYR A 57 98.39 -82.17 -20.35
N ARG A 58 98.55 -81.39 -19.29
CA ARG A 58 99.64 -81.56 -18.30
C ARG A 58 99.46 -82.86 -17.51
N LEU A 59 98.23 -83.23 -17.16
CA LEU A 59 97.94 -84.48 -16.46
C LEU A 59 98.35 -85.70 -17.30
N LYS A 60 97.98 -85.73 -18.58
CA LYS A 60 98.33 -86.82 -19.49
C LYS A 60 99.84 -86.95 -19.70
N ASN A 61 100.59 -85.83 -19.71
CA ASN A 61 102.06 -85.87 -19.72
C ASN A 61 102.64 -86.54 -18.47
N ARG A 62 102.06 -86.29 -17.30
CA ARG A 62 102.47 -86.97 -16.06
C ARG A 62 102.14 -88.47 -16.09
N ILE A 63 100.98 -88.83 -16.64
CA ILE A 63 100.56 -90.23 -16.82
C ILE A 63 101.57 -90.97 -17.69
N ILE A 64 101.94 -90.43 -18.86
CA ILE A 64 102.92 -91.03 -19.77
C ILE A 64 104.23 -91.40 -19.05
N VAL A 65 104.75 -90.50 -18.22
CA VAL A 65 106.01 -90.71 -17.49
C VAL A 65 105.82 -91.68 -16.33
N SER A 66 104.71 -91.57 -15.59
CA SER A 66 104.38 -92.47 -14.48
C SER A 66 104.23 -93.91 -14.97
N ASP A 67 103.52 -94.10 -16.08
CA ASP A 67 103.28 -95.40 -16.68
C ASP A 67 104.53 -95.98 -17.34
N MET A 68 105.45 -95.12 -17.82
CA MET A 68 106.78 -95.56 -18.24
C MET A 68 107.57 -96.16 -17.09
N TYR A 69 107.58 -95.52 -15.92
CA TYR A 69 108.22 -96.13 -14.76
C TYR A 69 107.52 -97.40 -14.30
N ARG A 70 106.18 -97.48 -14.42
CA ARG A 70 105.43 -98.72 -14.14
C ARG A 70 105.83 -99.85 -15.09
N SER A 71 106.05 -99.57 -16.38
CA SER A 71 106.46 -100.60 -17.34
C SER A 71 107.81 -101.24 -17.02
N PHE A 72 108.68 -100.58 -16.26
CA PHE A 72 109.94 -101.16 -15.78
C PHE A 72 109.78 -102.14 -14.61
N VAL A 73 108.66 -102.09 -13.87
CA VAL A 73 108.46 -102.87 -12.64
C VAL A 73 107.76 -104.22 -12.93
N PHE A 74 106.92 -104.30 -13.95
CA PHE A 74 106.14 -105.50 -14.28
C PHE A 74 106.86 -106.35 -15.34
N ILE A 75 106.97 -107.66 -15.09
CA ILE A 75 107.74 -108.60 -15.93
C ILE A 75 106.81 -109.40 -16.89
N ASP A 76 105.50 -109.41 -16.63
CA ASP A 76 104.54 -110.12 -17.49
C ASP A 76 104.13 -109.28 -18.72
N GLU A 77 104.10 -109.93 -19.88
CA GLU A 77 103.90 -109.29 -21.18
C GLU A 77 102.50 -108.66 -21.34
N ALA A 78 101.49 -109.19 -20.64
CA ALA A 78 100.12 -108.70 -20.72
C ALA A 78 99.95 -107.33 -20.04
N THR A 79 100.50 -107.18 -18.83
CA THR A 79 100.48 -105.92 -18.08
C THR A 79 101.30 -104.83 -18.78
N THR A 80 102.49 -105.17 -19.27
CA THR A 80 103.35 -104.20 -19.97
C THR A 80 102.73 -103.73 -21.29
N LYS A 81 102.00 -104.61 -22.00
CA LYS A 81 101.24 -104.22 -23.19
C LYS A 81 100.06 -103.30 -22.86
N GLN A 82 99.30 -103.57 -21.80
CA GLN A 82 98.22 -102.70 -21.36
C GLN A 82 98.73 -101.29 -21.01
N ILE A 83 99.84 -101.20 -20.27
CA ILE A 83 100.48 -99.92 -19.91
C ILE A 83 100.91 -99.17 -21.19
N ASN A 84 101.46 -99.87 -22.17
CA ASN A 84 101.81 -99.27 -23.45
C ASN A 84 100.57 -98.71 -24.18
N ASP A 85 99.45 -99.44 -24.20
CA ASP A 85 98.21 -98.95 -24.82
C ASP A 85 97.64 -97.72 -24.08
N GLU A 86 97.71 -97.69 -22.74
CA GLU A 86 97.32 -96.53 -21.92
C GLU A 86 98.18 -95.30 -22.25
N VAL A 87 99.49 -95.49 -22.42
CA VAL A 87 100.43 -94.43 -22.81
C VAL A 87 100.17 -93.93 -24.23
N MET A 88 99.94 -94.83 -25.18
CA MET A 88 99.63 -94.46 -26.56
C MET A 88 98.31 -93.68 -26.65
N ASN A 89 97.32 -94.04 -25.85
CA ASN A 89 96.10 -93.26 -25.70
C ASN A 89 96.37 -91.89 -25.06
N ALA A 90 97.22 -91.81 -24.03
CA ALA A 90 97.59 -90.54 -23.42
C ALA A 90 98.33 -89.61 -24.39
N PHE A 91 99.16 -90.15 -25.29
CA PHE A 91 99.75 -89.38 -26.39
C PHE A 91 98.70 -88.84 -27.35
N LYS A 92 97.74 -89.68 -27.76
CA LYS A 92 96.65 -89.26 -28.65
C LYS A 92 95.76 -88.19 -28.02
N ASP A 93 95.44 -88.34 -26.74
CA ASP A 93 94.68 -87.34 -25.97
C ASP A 93 95.43 -86.02 -25.91
N ASN A 94 96.76 -86.05 -25.74
CA ASN A 94 97.56 -84.84 -25.71
C ASN A 94 97.76 -84.17 -27.06
N GLU A 95 97.90 -84.95 -28.13
CA GLU A 95 97.85 -84.43 -29.49
C GLU A 95 96.50 -83.71 -29.73
N ASN A 96 95.38 -84.31 -29.29
CA ASN A 96 94.06 -83.68 -29.38
C ASN A 96 93.93 -82.43 -28.50
N ASN A 97 94.40 -82.48 -27.25
CA ASN A 97 94.37 -81.33 -26.33
C ASN A 97 95.17 -80.16 -26.88
N LEU A 98 96.32 -80.42 -27.51
CA LEU A 98 97.10 -79.37 -28.18
C LEU A 98 96.35 -78.76 -29.37
N GLN A 99 95.58 -79.55 -30.14
CA GLN A 99 94.72 -79.03 -31.21
C GLN A 99 93.56 -78.19 -30.68
N ILE A 100 92.90 -78.64 -29.60
CA ILE A 100 91.82 -77.89 -28.94
C ILE A 100 92.36 -76.56 -28.41
N LEU A 101 93.53 -76.58 -27.76
CA LEU A 101 94.20 -75.37 -27.29
C LEU A 101 94.53 -74.44 -28.47
N LYS A 102 95.03 -74.97 -29.59
CA LYS A 102 95.36 -74.19 -30.81
C LYS A 102 94.12 -73.55 -31.46
N ALA A 103 92.96 -74.17 -31.35
CA ALA A 103 91.70 -73.67 -31.87
C ALA A 103 91.03 -72.61 -30.97
N ALA A 104 91.53 -72.39 -29.76
CA ALA A 104 91.02 -71.38 -28.85
C ALA A 104 91.35 -69.94 -29.34
N ASN A 105 90.69 -68.95 -28.75
CA ASN A 105 90.97 -67.54 -29.03
C ASN A 105 92.26 -67.08 -28.31
N LEU A 106 93.39 -67.45 -28.91
CA LEU A 106 94.73 -67.26 -28.34
C LEU A 106 95.27 -65.86 -28.61
N LYS A 107 95.93 -65.28 -27.61
CA LYS A 107 96.83 -64.15 -27.85
C LYS A 107 98.13 -64.63 -28.51
N ALA A 108 98.85 -63.72 -29.16
CA ALA A 108 100.08 -64.04 -29.90
C ALA A 108 101.12 -64.85 -29.08
N GLU A 109 101.26 -64.57 -27.79
CA GLU A 109 102.18 -65.28 -26.89
C GLU A 109 101.70 -66.70 -26.53
N GLU A 110 100.39 -66.87 -26.31
CA GLU A 110 99.77 -68.18 -26.06
C GLU A 110 99.86 -69.07 -27.31
N ASP A 111 99.63 -68.47 -28.49
CA ASP A 111 99.73 -69.12 -29.79
C ASP A 111 101.15 -69.62 -30.09
N ALA A 112 102.17 -68.81 -29.76
CA ALA A 112 103.57 -69.19 -29.90
C ALA A 112 103.91 -70.40 -29.01
N LEU A 113 103.52 -70.38 -27.74
CA LEU A 113 103.78 -71.48 -26.80
C LEU A 113 103.07 -72.78 -27.19
N ILE A 114 101.81 -72.71 -27.62
CA ILE A 114 101.06 -73.89 -28.08
C ILE A 114 101.70 -74.45 -29.36
N SER A 115 102.13 -73.59 -30.28
CA SER A 115 102.83 -74.02 -31.51
C SER A 115 104.14 -74.73 -31.19
N ASP A 116 104.92 -74.20 -30.26
CA ASP A 116 106.15 -74.84 -29.80
C ASP A 116 105.86 -76.19 -29.13
N LEU A 117 104.81 -76.28 -28.30
CA LEU A 117 104.39 -77.54 -27.70
C LEU A 117 103.99 -78.56 -28.77
N ILE A 118 103.23 -78.16 -29.79
CA ILE A 118 102.87 -79.01 -30.94
C ILE A 118 104.12 -79.49 -31.69
N GLN A 119 105.15 -78.65 -31.85
CA GLN A 119 106.38 -79.03 -32.54
C GLN A 119 107.26 -79.99 -31.72
N LEU A 120 107.33 -79.79 -30.40
CA LEU A 120 108.12 -80.64 -29.49
C LEU A 120 107.47 -82.00 -29.25
N TYR A 121 106.13 -82.06 -29.27
CA TYR A 121 105.37 -83.25 -28.87
C TYR A 121 105.70 -84.53 -29.68
N PRO A 122 105.80 -84.49 -31.04
CA PRO A 122 106.17 -85.66 -31.83
C PRO A 122 107.55 -86.22 -31.46
N SER A 123 108.52 -85.34 -31.15
CA SER A 123 109.85 -85.76 -30.73
C SER A 123 109.80 -86.45 -29.35
N PHE A 124 109.03 -85.88 -28.42
CA PHE A 124 108.80 -86.50 -27.11
C PHE A 124 108.14 -87.88 -27.24
N LYS A 125 107.09 -87.98 -28.06
CA LYS A 125 106.38 -89.24 -28.36
C LYS A 125 107.32 -90.30 -28.92
N THR A 126 108.04 -90.02 -30.00
CA THR A 126 108.97 -90.98 -30.62
C THR A 126 110.05 -91.45 -29.65
N ASN A 127 110.62 -90.53 -28.86
CA ASN A 127 111.64 -90.91 -27.88
C ASN A 127 111.04 -91.79 -26.77
N MET A 128 109.84 -91.48 -26.29
CA MET A 128 109.14 -92.28 -25.29
C MET A 128 108.71 -93.64 -25.83
N GLU A 129 108.21 -93.74 -27.06
CA GLU A 129 107.88 -95.01 -27.72
C GLU A 129 109.12 -95.92 -27.75
N GLN A 130 110.31 -95.39 -28.07
CA GLN A 130 111.54 -96.16 -28.02
C GLN A 130 111.89 -96.62 -26.59
N VAL A 131 111.67 -95.77 -25.59
CA VAL A 131 111.84 -96.14 -24.16
C VAL A 131 110.89 -97.28 -23.78
N PHE A 132 109.63 -97.23 -24.21
CA PHE A 132 108.67 -98.29 -23.96
C PHE A 132 109.02 -99.59 -24.71
N GLN A 133 109.48 -99.52 -25.95
CA GLN A 133 109.94 -100.70 -26.70
C GLN A 133 111.10 -101.40 -25.99
N LEU A 134 112.03 -100.64 -25.39
CA LEU A 134 113.11 -101.21 -24.58
C LEU A 134 112.58 -101.87 -23.29
N SER A 135 111.53 -101.33 -22.67
CA SER A 135 110.86 -102.00 -21.53
C SER A 135 110.18 -103.32 -21.93
N LEU A 136 109.59 -103.41 -23.13
CA LEU A 136 108.93 -104.63 -23.61
C LEU A 136 109.89 -105.81 -23.80
N VAL A 137 111.17 -105.52 -24.06
CA VAL A 137 112.24 -106.53 -24.18
C VAL A 137 113.13 -106.64 -22.93
N ASN A 138 112.64 -106.16 -21.77
CA ASN A 138 113.33 -106.19 -20.47
C ASN A 138 114.70 -105.48 -20.42
N LYS A 139 114.94 -104.49 -21.30
CA LYS A 139 116.16 -103.68 -21.35
C LYS A 139 116.00 -102.37 -20.56
N ASN A 140 115.66 -102.47 -19.29
CA ASN A 140 115.26 -101.32 -18.48
C ASN A 140 116.39 -100.30 -18.26
N ASP A 141 117.65 -100.73 -18.09
CA ASP A 141 118.78 -99.79 -17.93
C ASP A 141 119.05 -98.99 -19.22
N GLU A 142 118.88 -99.61 -20.39
CA GLU A 142 118.96 -98.93 -21.69
C GLU A 142 117.79 -97.95 -21.85
N ALA A 143 116.59 -98.34 -21.43
CA ALA A 143 115.38 -97.52 -21.46
C ALA A 143 115.51 -96.27 -20.57
N ILE A 144 116.02 -96.42 -19.35
CA ILE A 144 116.25 -95.29 -18.42
C ILE A 144 117.31 -94.34 -18.98
N ASN A 145 118.40 -94.85 -19.55
CA ASN A 145 119.41 -94.01 -20.19
C ASN A 145 118.86 -93.26 -21.42
N LEU A 146 118.03 -93.92 -22.24
CA LEU A 146 117.38 -93.27 -23.38
C LEU A 146 116.38 -92.20 -22.92
N PHE A 147 115.61 -92.46 -21.86
CA PHE A 147 114.72 -91.48 -21.26
C PHE A 147 115.51 -90.27 -20.78
N ASN A 148 116.55 -90.47 -19.96
CA ASN A 148 117.33 -89.37 -19.38
C ASN A 148 118.10 -88.57 -20.44
N SER A 149 118.60 -89.20 -21.50
CA SER A 149 119.38 -88.52 -22.55
C SER A 149 118.54 -87.87 -23.65
N LYS A 150 117.39 -88.44 -24.03
CA LYS A 150 116.58 -87.97 -25.17
C LYS A 150 115.16 -87.52 -24.82
N ALA A 151 114.42 -88.28 -24.02
CA ALA A 151 113.01 -87.97 -23.76
C ALA A 151 112.84 -86.88 -22.68
N LYS A 152 113.59 -86.96 -21.58
CA LYS A 152 113.52 -86.06 -20.43
C LYS A 152 113.82 -84.60 -20.78
N PRO A 153 114.86 -84.25 -21.58
CA PRO A 153 115.09 -82.86 -21.96
C PRO A 153 113.93 -82.25 -22.75
N VAL A 154 113.27 -83.03 -23.62
CA VAL A 154 112.10 -82.58 -24.38
C VAL A 154 110.88 -82.46 -23.45
N LEU A 155 110.69 -83.40 -22.53
CA LEU A 155 109.65 -83.33 -21.50
C LEU A 155 109.80 -82.10 -20.59
N ASP A 156 111.03 -81.78 -20.17
CA ASP A 156 111.29 -80.61 -19.32
C ASP A 156 110.93 -79.31 -20.06
N GLN A 157 111.17 -79.24 -21.38
CA GLN A 157 110.69 -78.12 -22.21
C GLN A 157 109.16 -78.09 -22.31
N ILE A 158 108.52 -79.24 -22.51
CA ILE A 158 107.05 -79.35 -22.54
C ILE A 158 106.44 -78.89 -21.21
N ILE A 159 107.00 -79.32 -20.08
CA ILE A 159 106.54 -78.91 -18.75
C ILE A 159 106.75 -77.41 -18.55
N SER A 160 107.93 -76.88 -18.90
CA SER A 160 108.22 -75.45 -18.76
C SER A 160 107.29 -74.59 -19.60
N LYS A 161 107.06 -74.95 -20.87
CA LYS A 161 106.15 -74.20 -21.77
C LYS A 161 104.68 -74.36 -21.37
N GLY A 162 104.27 -75.54 -20.90
CA GLY A 162 102.93 -75.77 -20.35
C GLY A 162 102.65 -74.97 -19.06
N ASN A 163 103.67 -74.79 -18.21
CA ASN A 163 103.57 -73.90 -17.05
C ASN A 163 103.46 -72.43 -17.47
N ALA A 164 104.33 -71.97 -18.39
CA ALA A 164 104.26 -70.60 -18.90
C ALA A 164 102.90 -70.28 -19.55
N LEU A 165 102.31 -71.24 -20.27
CA LEU A 165 100.98 -71.10 -20.85
C LEU A 165 99.87 -71.04 -19.77
N THR A 166 100.07 -71.72 -18.63
CA THR A 166 99.15 -71.66 -17.48
C THR A 166 99.19 -70.27 -16.84
N ASP A 167 100.41 -69.76 -16.62
CA ASP A 167 100.61 -68.44 -16.02
C ASP A 167 100.02 -67.34 -16.90
N LEU A 168 100.23 -67.40 -18.23
CA LEU A 168 99.64 -66.46 -19.19
C LEU A 168 98.11 -66.52 -19.21
N ASN A 169 97.51 -67.71 -19.22
CA ASN A 169 96.06 -67.84 -19.17
C ASN A 169 95.50 -67.26 -17.85
N GLN A 170 96.18 -67.50 -16.72
CA GLN A 170 95.80 -66.94 -15.43
C GLN A 170 95.93 -65.41 -15.38
N GLU A 171 97.01 -64.85 -15.92
CA GLU A 171 97.21 -63.40 -16.03
C GLU A 171 96.12 -62.76 -16.91
N HIS A 172 95.83 -63.36 -18.07
CA HIS A 172 94.78 -62.90 -18.97
C HIS A 172 93.40 -62.99 -18.36
N ALA A 173 93.06 -64.07 -17.65
CA ALA A 173 91.80 -64.19 -16.93
C ALA A 173 91.67 -63.11 -15.85
N SER A 174 92.75 -62.80 -15.13
CA SER A 174 92.77 -61.75 -14.11
C SER A 174 92.56 -60.35 -14.71
N THR A 175 93.21 -60.06 -15.84
CA THR A 175 93.08 -58.78 -16.56
C THR A 175 91.66 -58.61 -17.11
N LEU A 176 91.11 -59.65 -17.74
CA LEU A 176 89.76 -59.64 -18.30
C LEU A 176 88.69 -59.45 -17.20
N ASN A 177 88.88 -60.05 -16.02
CA ASN A 177 88.02 -59.86 -14.86
C ASN A 177 88.11 -58.42 -14.31
N MET A 178 89.31 -57.84 -14.24
CA MET A 178 89.51 -56.46 -13.79
C MET A 178 88.85 -55.46 -14.75
N GLU A 179 89.03 -55.63 -16.06
CA GLU A 179 88.37 -54.81 -17.08
C GLU A 179 86.85 -54.97 -17.05
N SER A 180 86.35 -56.19 -16.85
CA SER A 180 84.92 -56.47 -16.77
C SER A 180 84.29 -55.82 -15.54
N LYS A 181 84.95 -55.86 -14.37
CA LYS A 181 84.52 -55.14 -13.17
C LYS A 181 84.54 -53.63 -13.37
N ALA A 182 85.58 -53.08 -14.00
CA ALA A 182 85.68 -51.65 -14.27
C ALA A 182 84.59 -51.15 -15.24
N ARG A 183 84.31 -51.90 -16.32
CA ARG A 183 83.22 -51.60 -17.27
C ARG A 183 81.84 -51.73 -16.61
N ALA A 184 81.61 -52.78 -15.83
CA ALA A 184 80.37 -52.96 -15.09
C ALA A 184 80.13 -51.82 -14.10
N SER A 185 81.14 -51.43 -13.32
CA SER A 185 81.06 -50.32 -12.37
C SER A 185 80.75 -49.00 -13.08
N LYS A 186 81.41 -48.69 -14.20
CA LYS A 186 81.12 -47.47 -14.99
C LYS A 186 79.70 -47.47 -15.56
N GLY A 187 79.24 -48.60 -16.10
CA GLY A 187 77.88 -48.74 -16.64
C GLY A 187 76.80 -48.54 -15.57
N ILE A 188 76.96 -49.21 -14.42
CA ILE A 188 76.03 -49.10 -13.28
C ILE A 188 76.00 -47.67 -12.74
N THR A 189 77.16 -47.02 -12.54
CA THR A 189 77.22 -45.66 -11.98
C THR A 189 76.60 -44.62 -12.92
N THR A 190 76.85 -44.73 -14.22
CA THR A 190 76.28 -43.80 -15.22
C THR A 190 74.76 -43.94 -15.31
N SER A 191 74.25 -45.18 -15.29
CA SER A 191 72.81 -45.48 -15.28
C SER A 191 72.11 -44.97 -14.01
N LEU A 192 72.75 -45.09 -12.84
CA LEU A 192 72.26 -44.53 -11.58
C LEU A 192 72.17 -43.00 -11.60
N ILE A 193 73.20 -42.30 -12.09
CA ILE A 193 73.19 -40.83 -12.17
C ILE A 193 72.05 -40.34 -13.09
N ILE A 194 71.88 -40.94 -14.26
CA ILE A 194 70.79 -40.60 -15.18
C ILE A 194 69.42 -40.81 -14.53
N SER A 195 69.24 -41.92 -13.81
CA SER A 195 67.99 -42.24 -13.11
C SER A 195 67.67 -41.25 -12.00
N ILE A 196 68.68 -40.84 -11.22
CA ILE A 196 68.52 -39.84 -10.15
C ILE A 196 68.18 -38.46 -10.73
N VAL A 197 68.89 -38.02 -11.78
CA VAL A 197 68.64 -36.71 -12.41
C VAL A 197 67.24 -36.64 -13.03
N LEU A 198 66.82 -37.68 -13.74
CA LEU A 198 65.46 -37.76 -14.30
C LEU A 198 64.39 -37.78 -13.21
N GLY A 199 64.64 -38.48 -12.10
CA GLY A 199 63.75 -38.50 -10.94
C GLY A 199 63.60 -37.11 -10.29
N ILE A 200 64.70 -36.41 -10.05
CA ILE A 200 64.69 -35.06 -9.46
C ILE A 200 63.98 -34.07 -10.38
N LEU A 201 64.26 -34.12 -11.69
CA LEU A 201 63.63 -33.24 -12.67
C LEU A 201 62.11 -33.46 -12.71
N PHE A 202 61.65 -34.71 -12.67
CA PHE A 202 60.23 -35.05 -12.64
C PHE A 202 59.55 -34.49 -11.38
N VAL A 203 60.15 -34.67 -10.20
CA VAL A 203 59.60 -34.17 -8.93
C VAL A 203 59.52 -32.63 -8.94
N ALA A 204 60.56 -31.94 -9.41
CA ALA A 204 60.59 -30.48 -9.47
C ALA A 204 59.51 -29.92 -10.41
N VAL A 205 59.39 -30.48 -11.62
CA VAL A 205 58.37 -30.06 -12.60
C VAL A 205 56.96 -30.40 -12.12
N GLY A 206 56.77 -31.58 -11.53
CA GLY A 206 55.50 -32.00 -10.94
C GLY A 206 55.05 -31.07 -9.80
N PHE A 207 55.95 -30.76 -8.87
CA PHE A 207 55.67 -29.84 -7.75
C PHE A 207 55.30 -28.44 -8.23
N MET A 208 56.07 -27.88 -9.18
CA MET A 208 55.80 -26.54 -9.71
C MET A 208 54.47 -26.50 -10.49
N GLY A 209 54.16 -27.56 -11.24
CA GLY A 209 52.89 -27.70 -11.96
C GLY A 209 51.68 -27.79 -11.03
N VAL A 210 51.73 -28.65 -10.02
CA VAL A 210 50.66 -28.80 -9.03
C VAL A 210 50.45 -27.49 -8.26
N ARG A 211 51.53 -26.86 -7.78
CA ARG A 211 51.42 -25.61 -7.02
C ARG A 211 50.79 -24.48 -7.83
N LYS A 212 51.24 -24.29 -9.07
CA LYS A 212 50.80 -23.18 -9.94
C LYS A 212 49.39 -23.38 -10.48
N TYR A 213 49.01 -24.62 -10.82
CA TYR A 213 47.76 -24.88 -11.55
C TYR A 213 46.65 -25.51 -10.70
N LEU A 214 46.93 -25.99 -9.48
CA LEU A 214 45.94 -26.53 -8.55
C LEU A 214 45.89 -25.75 -7.23
N ILE A 215 47.02 -25.59 -6.53
CA ILE A 215 47.03 -25.03 -5.17
C ILE A 215 46.72 -23.53 -5.16
N SER A 216 47.43 -22.73 -5.95
CA SER A 216 47.26 -21.26 -5.93
C SER A 216 45.83 -20.79 -6.28
N PRO A 217 45.14 -21.35 -7.29
CA PRO A 217 43.74 -21.00 -7.54
C PRO A 217 42.79 -21.40 -6.40
N ILE A 218 43.03 -22.54 -5.74
CA ILE A 218 42.26 -22.98 -4.57
C ILE A 218 42.47 -22.02 -3.40
N GLU A 219 43.70 -21.54 -3.15
CA GLU A 219 43.98 -20.54 -2.11
C GLU A 219 43.28 -19.21 -2.40
N LYS A 220 43.27 -18.74 -3.64
CA LYS A 220 42.54 -17.53 -4.05
C LYS A 220 41.04 -17.69 -3.85
N LEU A 221 40.47 -18.83 -4.24
CA LEU A 221 39.05 -19.13 -4.04
C LEU A 221 38.71 -19.23 -2.54
N LYS A 222 39.58 -19.87 -1.74
CA LYS A 222 39.44 -19.91 -0.28
C LYS A 222 39.38 -18.50 0.31
N PHE A 223 40.30 -17.62 -0.08
CA PHE A 223 40.32 -16.24 0.40
C PHE A 223 39.06 -15.46 -0.04
N ALA A 224 38.60 -15.67 -1.27
CA ALA A 224 37.34 -15.11 -1.76
C ALA A 224 36.13 -15.58 -0.94
N VAL A 225 36.04 -16.87 -0.62
CA VAL A 225 35.00 -17.42 0.25
C VAL A 225 35.06 -16.81 1.65
N GLN A 226 36.25 -16.68 2.25
CA GLN A 226 36.42 -16.07 3.57
C GLN A 226 36.00 -14.59 3.60
N ARG A 227 36.23 -13.85 2.51
CA ARG A 227 35.76 -12.46 2.40
C ARG A 227 34.23 -12.39 2.32
N ALA A 228 33.61 -13.28 1.55
CA ALA A 228 32.16 -13.37 1.48
C ALA A 228 31.52 -13.78 2.82
N GLU A 229 32.16 -14.69 3.56
CA GLU A 229 31.77 -15.07 4.93
C GLU A 229 31.81 -13.87 5.90
N ALA A 230 32.81 -13.00 5.75
CA ALA A 230 32.92 -11.77 6.52
C ALA A 230 31.98 -10.64 6.05
N GLY A 231 31.08 -10.92 5.10
CA GLY A 231 30.12 -9.97 4.54
C GLY A 231 30.69 -9.01 3.50
N GLU A 232 31.94 -9.17 3.06
CA GLU A 232 32.50 -8.35 1.98
C GLU A 232 32.07 -8.92 0.62
N LEU A 233 31.24 -8.22 -0.14
CA LEU A 233 30.75 -8.67 -1.46
C LEU A 233 31.29 -7.82 -2.62
N ASN A 234 32.04 -6.76 -2.30
CA ASN A 234 32.61 -5.78 -3.23
C ASN A 234 33.96 -6.20 -3.85
N PHE A 235 34.15 -7.49 -4.12
CA PHE A 235 35.38 -8.00 -4.72
C PHE A 235 35.10 -8.86 -5.96
N ASN A 236 36.13 -9.10 -6.76
CA ASN A 236 36.08 -9.99 -7.91
C ASN A 236 37.17 -11.06 -7.81
N VAL A 237 36.85 -12.31 -8.20
CA VAL A 237 37.81 -13.42 -8.15
C VAL A 237 38.50 -13.54 -9.50
N ASP A 238 39.77 -13.14 -9.57
CA ASP A 238 40.57 -13.22 -10.78
C ASP A 238 41.14 -14.63 -10.99
N TYR A 239 40.34 -15.46 -11.67
CA TYR A 239 40.76 -16.76 -12.20
C TYR A 239 39.99 -17.16 -13.46
N ASP A 240 40.45 -16.66 -14.61
CA ASP A 240 39.92 -17.07 -15.92
C ASP A 240 40.58 -18.37 -16.40
N SER A 241 39.82 -19.47 -16.39
CA SER A 241 40.26 -20.80 -16.83
C SER A 241 39.06 -21.60 -17.30
N LYS A 242 39.26 -22.54 -18.22
CA LYS A 242 38.20 -23.43 -18.75
C LYS A 242 38.12 -24.78 -18.04
N ASP A 243 38.84 -24.93 -16.93
CA ASP A 243 38.84 -26.14 -16.11
C ASP A 243 37.80 -26.06 -14.98
N GLU A 244 37.72 -27.13 -14.18
CA GLU A 244 36.72 -27.25 -13.10
C GLU A 244 36.84 -26.11 -12.08
N LEU A 245 38.05 -25.64 -11.79
CA LEU A 245 38.27 -24.49 -10.89
C LEU A 245 37.81 -23.17 -11.52
N GLY A 246 37.91 -23.04 -12.84
CA GLY A 246 37.45 -21.86 -13.57
C GLY A 246 35.92 -21.78 -13.60
N VAL A 247 35.26 -22.92 -13.86
CA VAL A 247 33.80 -23.04 -13.75
C VAL A 247 33.35 -22.74 -12.32
N LEU A 248 34.00 -23.33 -11.31
CA LEU A 248 33.67 -23.09 -9.90
C LEU A 248 33.85 -21.62 -9.51
N THR A 249 34.94 -20.98 -9.96
CA THR A 249 35.18 -19.56 -9.71
C THR A 249 34.11 -18.69 -10.37
N SER A 250 33.74 -18.99 -11.61
CA SER A 250 32.68 -18.27 -12.33
C SER A 250 31.33 -18.41 -11.62
N SER A 251 30.95 -19.63 -11.23
CA SER A 251 29.72 -19.88 -10.46
C SER A 251 29.73 -19.16 -9.11
N PHE A 252 30.85 -19.15 -8.40
CA PHE A 252 31.00 -18.42 -7.14
C PHE A 252 30.88 -16.90 -7.35
N SER A 253 31.54 -16.34 -8.36
CA SER A 253 31.42 -14.91 -8.70
C SER A 253 29.99 -14.52 -9.07
N HIS A 254 29.26 -15.39 -9.79
CA HIS A 254 27.85 -15.16 -10.11
C HIS A 254 26.99 -15.17 -8.85
N MET A 255 27.22 -16.11 -7.92
CA MET A 255 26.54 -16.14 -6.62
C MET A 255 26.80 -14.85 -5.81
N ILE A 256 28.04 -14.37 -5.77
CA ILE A 256 28.38 -13.10 -5.08
C ILE A 256 27.69 -11.90 -5.74
N ALA A 257 27.62 -11.85 -7.07
CA ALA A 257 26.90 -10.80 -7.78
C ALA A 257 25.40 -10.80 -7.45
N GLN A 258 24.76 -11.99 -7.43
CA GLN A 258 23.36 -12.14 -7.04
C GLN A 258 23.12 -11.77 -5.57
N LEU A 259 24.01 -12.17 -4.65
CA LEU A 259 23.92 -11.76 -3.25
C LEU A 259 24.03 -10.25 -3.09
N ARG A 260 24.95 -9.61 -3.80
CA ARG A 260 25.10 -8.15 -3.79
C ARG A 260 23.84 -7.44 -4.31
N ASP A 261 23.26 -7.92 -5.41
CA ASP A 261 22.01 -7.39 -5.95
C ASP A 261 20.85 -7.57 -4.94
N LEU A 262 20.71 -8.76 -4.33
CA LEU A 262 19.71 -9.04 -3.31
C LEU A 262 19.86 -8.13 -2.08
N ILE A 263 21.07 -7.95 -1.55
CA ILE A 263 21.29 -7.03 -0.41
C ILE A 263 20.98 -5.58 -0.82
N GLY A 264 21.33 -5.17 -2.04
CA GLY A 264 20.97 -3.86 -2.58
C GLY A 264 19.46 -3.64 -2.61
N GLN A 265 18.70 -4.60 -3.16
CA GLN A 265 17.24 -4.56 -3.21
C GLN A 265 16.60 -4.56 -1.82
N VAL A 266 17.12 -5.35 -0.87
CA VAL A 266 16.62 -5.37 0.52
C VAL A 266 16.87 -4.02 1.20
N LYS A 267 18.03 -3.39 0.96
CA LYS A 267 18.35 -2.06 1.50
C LYS A 267 17.39 -0.99 0.97
N GLU A 268 17.21 -0.93 -0.34
CA GLU A 268 16.27 0.00 -0.98
C GLU A 268 14.82 -0.23 -0.51
N SER A 269 14.39 -1.49 -0.42
CA SER A 269 13.05 -1.84 0.08
C SER A 269 12.87 -1.45 1.55
N SER A 270 13.92 -1.57 2.37
CA SER A 270 13.88 -1.16 3.79
C SER A 270 13.80 0.35 3.91
N ASP A 271 14.56 1.11 3.11
CA ASP A 271 14.49 2.58 3.06
C ASP A 271 13.09 3.06 2.66
N GLN A 272 12.51 2.46 1.62
CA GLN A 272 11.14 2.75 1.18
C GLN A 272 10.11 2.40 2.27
N MET A 273 10.26 1.24 2.93
CA MET A 273 9.36 0.83 4.01
C MET A 273 9.42 1.80 5.20
N ALA A 274 10.60 2.30 5.56
CA ALA A 274 10.75 3.31 6.61
C ALA A 274 10.07 4.63 6.22
N ALA A 275 10.29 5.10 4.98
CA ALA A 275 9.67 6.33 4.47
C ALA A 275 8.14 6.24 4.43
N PHE A 276 7.58 5.16 3.87
CA PHE A 276 6.13 4.96 3.82
C PHE A 276 5.51 4.79 5.20
N SER A 277 6.22 4.15 6.14
CA SER A 277 5.73 4.04 7.52
C SER A 277 5.64 5.41 8.19
N ALA A 278 6.63 6.28 7.98
CA ALA A 278 6.61 7.65 8.50
C ALA A 278 5.47 8.49 7.88
N GLU A 279 5.29 8.41 6.56
CA GLU A 279 4.21 9.10 5.85
C GLU A 279 2.83 8.61 6.30
N LEU A 280 2.65 7.29 6.46
CA LEU A 280 1.40 6.71 6.93
C LEU A 280 1.12 7.07 8.40
N SER A 281 2.15 7.14 9.24
CA SER A 281 2.01 7.62 10.62
C SER A 281 1.55 9.07 10.68
N ALA A 282 2.15 9.96 9.89
CA ALA A 282 1.73 11.36 9.81
C ALA A 282 0.29 11.49 9.30
N SER A 283 -0.08 10.68 8.30
CA SER A 283 -1.44 10.65 7.76
C SER A 283 -2.47 10.16 8.79
N ALA A 284 -2.11 9.15 9.61
CA ALA A 284 -2.96 8.65 10.68
C ALA A 284 -3.15 9.68 11.81
N GLU A 285 -2.10 10.44 12.14
CA GLU A 285 -2.16 11.52 13.12
C GLU A 285 -3.05 12.68 12.63
N GLN A 286 -2.87 13.13 11.39
CA GLN A 286 -3.77 14.13 10.78
C GLN A 286 -5.23 13.65 10.71
N THR A 287 -5.45 12.38 10.41
CA THR A 287 -6.81 11.81 10.37
C THR A 287 -7.41 11.75 11.78
N SER A 288 -6.60 11.49 12.81
CA SER A 288 -7.04 11.51 14.21
C SER A 288 -7.44 12.91 14.63
N GLU A 289 -6.64 13.94 14.34
CA GLU A 289 -6.99 15.35 14.61
C GLU A 289 -8.29 15.75 13.90
N ALA A 290 -8.46 15.35 12.63
CA ALA A 290 -9.69 15.60 11.89
C ALA A 290 -10.90 14.89 12.52
N SER A 291 -10.73 13.65 13.00
CA SER A 291 -11.76 12.91 13.72
C SER A 291 -12.12 13.57 15.06
N GLU A 292 -11.15 14.06 15.84
CA GLU A 292 -11.43 14.82 17.06
C GLU A 292 -12.23 16.09 16.77
N HIS A 293 -11.89 16.79 15.69
CA HIS A 293 -12.65 17.95 15.25
C HIS A 293 -14.10 17.58 14.83
N ILE A 294 -14.27 16.46 14.11
CA ILE A 294 -15.61 15.94 13.77
C ILE A 294 -16.40 15.61 15.04
N ALA A 295 -15.79 15.00 16.05
CA ALA A 295 -16.45 14.72 17.33
C ALA A 295 -16.92 16.02 18.01
N SER A 296 -16.07 17.05 18.04
CA SER A 296 -16.44 18.36 18.61
C SER A 296 -17.61 19.01 17.88
N VAL A 297 -17.60 19.02 16.54
CA VAL A 297 -18.70 19.57 15.74
C VAL A 297 -19.98 18.74 15.93
N THR A 298 -19.85 17.42 16.06
CA THR A 298 -21.00 16.53 16.31
C THR A 298 -21.68 16.83 17.63
N LEU A 299 -20.90 17.14 18.68
CA LEU A 299 -21.44 17.58 19.98
C LEU A 299 -22.18 18.92 19.86
N GLU A 300 -21.66 19.86 19.07
CA GLU A 300 -22.31 21.14 18.83
C GLU A 300 -23.65 20.96 18.09
N VAL A 301 -23.69 20.09 17.07
CA VAL A 301 -24.93 19.75 16.34
C VAL A 301 -25.94 19.05 17.25
N ALA A 302 -25.49 18.15 18.12
CA ALA A 302 -26.36 17.49 19.09
C ALA A 302 -26.97 18.50 20.08
N SER A 303 -26.15 19.41 20.64
CA SER A 303 -26.63 20.50 21.50
C SER A 303 -27.61 21.42 20.77
N GLY A 304 -27.31 21.79 19.52
CA GLY A 304 -28.20 22.62 18.70
C GLY A 304 -29.53 21.93 18.39
N SER A 305 -29.53 20.60 18.22
CA SER A 305 -30.75 19.81 18.01
C SER A 305 -31.63 19.77 19.27
N ASP A 306 -31.02 19.71 20.45
CA ASP A 306 -31.74 19.76 21.74
C ASP A 306 -32.36 21.15 21.99
N ASP A 307 -31.61 22.22 21.74
CA ASP A 307 -32.13 23.59 21.78
C ASP A 307 -33.27 23.80 20.76
N GLN A 308 -33.17 23.16 19.58
CA GLN A 308 -34.22 23.19 18.58
C GLN A 308 -35.49 22.49 19.09
N MET A 309 -35.39 21.33 19.72
CA MET A 309 -36.54 20.67 20.36
C MET A 309 -37.21 21.55 21.42
N ARG A 310 -36.44 22.20 22.31
CA ARG A 310 -37.00 23.13 23.30
C ARG A 310 -37.75 24.26 22.62
N THR A 311 -37.16 24.87 21.60
CA THR A 311 -37.76 25.98 20.86
C THR A 311 -39.05 25.57 20.15
N ILE A 312 -39.12 24.34 19.63
CA ILE A 312 -40.33 23.79 19.02
C ILE A 312 -41.45 23.67 20.05
N ILE A 313 -41.17 23.14 21.24
CA ILE A 313 -42.16 23.01 22.32
C ILE A 313 -42.71 24.39 22.69
N GLU A 314 -41.83 25.36 22.93
CA GLU A 314 -42.23 26.75 23.25
C GLU A 314 -43.07 27.37 22.13
N THR A 315 -42.68 27.16 20.87
CA THR A 315 -43.40 27.71 19.71
C THR A 315 -44.77 27.03 19.54
N SER A 316 -44.87 25.72 19.75
CA SER A 316 -46.13 24.99 19.74
C SER A 316 -47.10 25.51 20.81
N ASP A 317 -46.62 25.85 21.99
CA ASP A 317 -47.44 26.47 23.04
C ASP A 317 -47.95 27.85 22.62
N VAL A 318 -47.11 28.68 22.00
CA VAL A 318 -47.53 29.98 21.45
C VAL A 318 -48.57 29.82 20.33
N VAL A 319 -48.42 28.82 19.46
CA VAL A 319 -49.42 28.49 18.42
C VAL A 319 -50.75 28.12 19.06
N ASN A 320 -50.74 27.27 20.10
CA ASN A 320 -51.94 26.87 20.82
C ASN A 320 -52.65 28.06 21.47
N GLN A 321 -51.90 28.97 22.09
CA GLN A 321 -52.44 30.22 22.64
C GLN A 321 -53.03 31.10 21.54
N MET A 322 -52.38 31.19 20.37
CA MET A 322 -52.90 31.93 19.22
C MET A 322 -54.23 31.36 18.74
N VAL A 323 -54.36 30.04 18.64
CA VAL A 323 -55.63 29.38 18.26
C VAL A 323 -56.75 29.74 19.24
N GLN A 324 -56.48 29.72 20.54
CA GLN A 324 -57.48 30.13 21.56
C GLN A 324 -57.87 31.61 21.43
N GLY A 325 -56.90 32.49 21.18
CA GLY A 325 -57.14 33.91 20.93
C GLY A 325 -58.03 34.14 19.69
N VAL A 326 -57.74 33.43 18.61
CA VAL A 326 -58.52 33.50 17.35
C VAL A 326 -59.95 32.98 17.55
N GLN A 327 -60.14 31.89 18.30
CA GLN A 327 -61.48 31.40 18.66
C GLN A 327 -62.28 32.43 19.48
N THR A 328 -61.61 33.15 20.38
CA THR A 328 -62.24 34.22 21.16
C THR A 328 -62.67 35.39 20.26
N ILE A 329 -61.83 35.80 19.32
CA ILE A 329 -62.16 36.84 18.32
C ILE A 329 -63.33 36.39 17.45
N ALA A 330 -63.37 35.13 17.03
CA ALA A 330 -64.48 34.56 16.27
C ALA A 330 -65.81 34.69 17.05
N GLY A 331 -65.82 34.25 18.32
CA GLY A 331 -67.01 34.33 19.18
C GLY A 331 -67.47 35.78 19.40
N ASN A 332 -66.53 36.69 19.69
CA ASN A 332 -66.85 38.12 19.83
C ASN A 332 -67.40 38.71 18.54
N SER A 333 -66.90 38.29 17.37
CA SER A 333 -67.38 38.77 16.08
C SER A 333 -68.83 38.35 15.81
N THR A 334 -69.21 37.13 16.21
CA THR A 334 -70.61 36.68 16.16
C THR A 334 -71.50 37.54 17.04
N ILE A 335 -71.08 37.83 18.29
CA ILE A 335 -71.84 38.67 19.23
C ILE A 335 -72.03 40.09 18.66
N VAL A 336 -70.98 40.69 18.10
CA VAL A 336 -71.07 42.03 17.48
C VAL A 336 -72.00 42.02 16.25
N SER A 337 -71.95 40.97 15.43
CA SER A 337 -72.84 40.82 14.28
C SER A 337 -74.33 40.73 14.70
N GLU A 338 -74.63 39.99 15.76
CA GLU A 338 -75.98 39.91 16.31
C GLU A 338 -76.44 41.27 16.86
N ALA A 339 -75.59 41.95 17.63
CA ALA A 339 -75.88 43.28 18.17
C ALA A 339 -76.10 44.33 17.07
N ALA A 340 -75.29 44.29 15.99
CA ALA A 340 -75.46 45.16 14.83
C ALA A 340 -76.80 44.91 14.13
N THR A 341 -77.19 43.64 13.94
CA THR A 341 -78.49 43.28 13.36
C THR A 341 -79.66 43.81 14.21
N GLN A 342 -79.54 43.70 15.54
CA GLN A 342 -80.55 44.23 16.45
C GLN A 342 -80.62 45.76 16.43
N ALA A 343 -79.47 46.44 16.39
CA ALA A 343 -79.42 47.89 16.28
C ALA A 343 -79.98 48.40 14.94
N GLU A 344 -79.76 47.66 13.85
CA GLU A 344 -80.34 47.97 12.54
C GLU A 344 -81.86 47.96 12.61
N GLN A 345 -82.45 46.91 13.18
CA GLN A 345 -83.90 46.82 13.36
C GLN A 345 -84.45 47.98 14.20
N LEU A 346 -83.83 48.28 15.34
CA LEU A 346 -84.25 49.40 16.20
C LEU A 346 -84.16 50.75 15.49
N SER A 347 -83.19 50.93 14.60
CA SER A 347 -83.02 52.16 13.82
C SER A 347 -84.09 52.29 12.73
N VAL A 348 -84.44 51.18 12.07
CA VAL A 348 -85.55 51.12 11.11
C VAL A 348 -86.88 51.45 11.80
N ASP A 349 -87.17 50.78 12.93
CA ASP A 349 -88.38 51.02 13.71
C ASP A 349 -88.46 52.48 14.19
N GLY A 350 -87.33 53.03 14.66
CA GLY A 350 -87.21 54.44 15.07
C GLY A 350 -87.49 55.41 13.93
N ASN A 351 -86.95 55.16 12.74
CA ASN A 351 -87.20 55.99 11.56
C ASN A 351 -88.69 55.97 11.15
N ASP A 352 -89.34 54.82 11.23
CA ASP A 352 -90.78 54.70 10.90
C ASP A 352 -91.69 55.42 11.92
N ILE A 353 -91.32 55.40 13.21
CA ILE A 353 -91.97 56.22 14.24
C ILE A 353 -91.81 57.71 13.92
N ILE A 354 -90.61 58.14 13.52
CA ILE A 354 -90.36 59.54 13.13
C ILE A 354 -91.20 59.93 11.91
N LYS A 355 -91.28 59.10 10.86
CA LYS A 355 -92.14 59.39 9.70
C LYS A 355 -93.60 59.60 10.10
N THR A 356 -94.09 58.80 11.04
CA THR A 356 -95.45 58.94 11.57
C THR A 356 -95.60 60.24 12.37
N ALA A 357 -94.60 60.61 13.18
CA ALA A 357 -94.59 61.88 13.91
C ALA A 357 -94.57 63.10 12.96
N VAL A 358 -93.82 63.05 11.85
CA VAL A 358 -93.84 64.09 10.81
C VAL A 358 -95.22 64.22 10.18
N GLN A 359 -95.85 63.09 9.83
CA GLN A 359 -97.22 63.10 9.29
C GLN A 359 -98.21 63.75 10.26
N GLN A 360 -98.14 63.40 11.56
CA GLN A 360 -98.99 63.98 12.58
C GLN A 360 -98.76 65.49 12.76
N MET A 361 -97.50 65.94 12.76
CA MET A 361 -97.16 67.35 12.85
C MET A 361 -97.65 68.15 11.63
N ASN A 362 -97.60 67.58 10.42
CA ASN A 362 -98.19 68.19 9.24
C ASN A 362 -99.72 68.32 9.38
N SER A 363 -100.40 67.30 9.93
CA SER A 363 -101.85 67.38 10.22
C SER A 363 -102.18 68.45 11.26
N ILE A 364 -101.34 68.63 12.29
CA ILE A 364 -101.48 69.71 13.27
C ILE A 364 -101.29 71.07 12.59
N GLN A 365 -100.28 71.23 11.73
CA GLN A 365 -100.05 72.48 10.99
C GLN A 365 -101.27 72.85 10.11
N ILE A 366 -101.86 71.88 9.42
CA ILE A 366 -103.09 72.09 8.62
C ILE A 366 -104.25 72.52 9.52
N SER A 367 -104.41 71.87 10.68
CA SER A 367 -105.49 72.19 11.63
C SER A 367 -105.36 73.60 12.22
N ILE A 368 -104.12 74.01 12.54
CA ILE A 368 -103.81 75.37 13.00
C ILE A 368 -104.08 76.39 11.90
N GLY A 369 -103.68 76.11 10.65
CA GLY A 369 -104.02 76.98 9.52
C GLY A 369 -105.53 77.19 9.36
N SER A 370 -106.32 76.12 9.48
CA SER A 370 -107.78 76.24 9.44
C SER A 370 -108.36 77.02 10.63
N LEU A 371 -107.74 76.95 11.81
CA LEU A 371 -108.15 77.74 12.97
C LEU A 371 -107.82 79.22 12.79
N ASP A 372 -106.69 79.54 12.17
CA ASP A 372 -106.28 80.92 11.84
C ASP A 372 -107.33 81.58 10.93
N ASP A 373 -107.79 80.88 9.89
CA ASP A 373 -108.87 81.34 9.01
C ASP A 373 -110.17 81.64 9.77
N VAL A 374 -110.57 80.77 10.70
CA VAL A 374 -111.80 80.93 11.50
C VAL A 374 -111.72 82.13 12.45
N ILE A 375 -110.59 82.29 13.13
CA ILE A 375 -110.36 83.39 14.09
C ILE A 375 -110.24 84.73 13.34
N SER A 376 -109.55 84.75 12.20
CA SER A 376 -109.46 85.92 11.33
C SER A 376 -110.85 86.36 10.84
N GLY A 377 -111.67 85.40 10.38
CA GLY A 377 -113.06 85.66 9.99
C GLY A 377 -113.95 86.15 11.15
N LEU A 378 -113.71 85.70 12.38
CA LEU A 378 -114.40 86.23 13.57
C LEU A 378 -113.97 87.68 13.86
N GLY A 379 -112.70 88.02 13.64
CA GLY A 379 -112.17 89.37 13.76
C GLY A 379 -112.84 90.33 12.79
N GLU A 380 -112.95 89.93 11.52
CA GLU A 380 -113.62 90.71 10.47
C GLU A 380 -115.11 90.94 10.80
N ARG A 381 -115.85 89.88 11.16
CA ARG A 381 -117.26 89.99 11.56
C ARG A 381 -117.45 90.87 12.80
N SER A 382 -116.53 90.80 13.76
CA SER A 382 -116.57 91.65 14.96
C SER A 382 -116.33 93.13 14.61
N ALA A 383 -115.47 93.41 13.62
CA ALA A 383 -115.28 94.75 13.08
C ALA A 383 -116.55 95.28 12.38
N GLU A 384 -117.20 94.45 11.55
CA GLU A 384 -118.49 94.79 10.92
C GLU A 384 -119.57 95.10 11.96
N ILE A 385 -119.71 94.27 13.00
CA ILE A 385 -120.68 94.53 14.09
C ILE A 385 -120.33 95.84 14.81
N GLY A 386 -119.05 96.13 15.04
CA GLY A 386 -118.61 97.39 15.62
C GLY A 386 -119.11 98.61 14.83
N GLN A 387 -119.00 98.58 13.49
CA GLN A 387 -119.51 99.63 12.61
C GLN A 387 -121.04 99.76 12.68
N ILE A 388 -121.76 98.63 12.71
CA ILE A 388 -123.23 98.63 12.84
C ILE A 388 -123.65 99.28 14.17
N VAL A 389 -122.96 98.97 15.26
CA VAL A 389 -123.24 99.53 16.59
C VAL A 389 -122.97 101.03 16.64
N GLU A 390 -121.92 101.51 15.95
CA GLU A 390 -121.65 102.95 15.81
C GLU A 390 -122.80 103.66 15.07
N VAL A 391 -123.31 103.07 13.98
CA VAL A 391 -124.48 103.59 13.24
C VAL A 391 -125.72 103.61 14.14
N ILE A 392 -126.00 102.53 14.89
CA ILE A 392 -127.14 102.47 15.82
C ILE A 392 -127.03 103.54 16.91
N THR A 393 -125.82 103.76 17.43
CA THR A 393 -125.56 104.82 18.42
C THR A 393 -125.84 106.20 17.82
N GLY A 394 -125.42 106.43 16.58
CA GLY A 394 -125.73 107.64 15.82
C GLY A 394 -127.24 107.85 15.60
N ILE A 395 -127.96 106.79 15.21
CA ILE A 395 -129.43 106.82 15.05
C ILE A 395 -130.09 107.14 16.39
N ALA A 396 -129.72 106.46 17.47
CA ALA A 396 -130.27 106.68 18.80
C ALA A 396 -130.04 108.13 19.28
N ALA A 397 -128.84 108.69 19.04
CA ALA A 397 -128.56 110.10 19.34
C ALA A 397 -129.44 111.06 18.52
N GLN A 398 -129.64 110.76 17.24
CA GLN A 398 -130.52 111.55 16.36
C GLN A 398 -131.99 111.44 16.77
N THR A 399 -132.45 110.25 17.15
CA THR A 399 -133.81 110.01 17.67
C THR A 399 -134.03 110.72 18.99
N ASN A 400 -133.04 110.73 19.89
CA ASN A 400 -133.09 111.49 21.15
C ASN A 400 -133.24 112.99 20.90
N LEU A 401 -132.49 113.53 19.93
CA LEU A 401 -132.58 114.93 19.49
C LEU A 401 -133.94 115.28 18.86
N LEU A 402 -134.47 114.41 18.01
CA LEU A 402 -135.79 114.55 17.39
C LEU A 402 -136.90 114.51 18.45
N ALA A 403 -136.81 113.58 19.40
CA ALA A 403 -137.75 113.43 20.50
C ALA A 403 -137.70 114.63 21.47
N LEU A 404 -136.51 115.16 21.76
CA LEU A 404 -136.35 116.38 22.55
C LEU A 404 -136.97 117.59 21.85
N ASN A 405 -136.74 117.77 20.54
CA ASN A 405 -137.36 118.84 19.76
C ASN A 405 -138.89 118.71 19.73
N ALA A 406 -139.41 117.48 19.60
CA ALA A 406 -140.85 117.22 19.66
C ALA A 406 -141.45 117.47 21.06
N ALA A 407 -140.73 117.12 22.12
CA ALA A 407 -141.14 117.40 23.50
C ALA A 407 -141.16 118.91 23.81
N ILE A 408 -140.19 119.67 23.29
CA ILE A 408 -140.16 121.14 23.39
C ILE A 408 -141.38 121.75 22.68
N GLU A 409 -141.68 121.32 21.45
CA GLU A 409 -142.80 121.89 20.69
C GLU A 409 -144.17 121.47 21.27
N ALA A 410 -144.25 120.26 21.85
CA ALA A 410 -145.43 119.81 22.60
C ALA A 410 -145.66 120.60 23.89
N ALA A 411 -144.60 120.98 24.62
CA ALA A 411 -144.69 121.87 25.78
C ALA A 411 -145.15 123.29 25.38
N ARG A 412 -144.80 123.73 24.17
CA ARG A 412 -145.18 125.04 23.60
C ARG A 412 -146.67 125.13 23.24
N ALA A 413 -147.31 124.01 22.89
CA ALA A 413 -148.73 123.92 22.54
C ALA A 413 -149.70 123.89 23.75
N GLY A 414 -149.19 123.96 24.99
CA GLY A 414 -150.00 124.06 26.22
C GLY A 414 -150.91 122.84 26.46
N GLU A 415 -152.13 123.06 26.94
CA GLU A 415 -153.09 121.99 27.29
C GLU A 415 -153.38 121.00 26.14
N HIS A 416 -153.30 121.44 24.88
CA HIS A 416 -153.54 120.59 23.70
C HIS A 416 -152.34 119.68 23.33
N GLY A 417 -151.14 119.96 23.85
CA GLY A 417 -149.91 119.22 23.56
C GLY A 417 -149.58 118.09 24.55
N LYS A 418 -150.32 117.95 25.65
CA LYS A 418 -150.03 117.02 26.75
C LYS A 418 -149.85 115.56 26.30
N GLY A 419 -150.70 115.06 25.40
CA GLY A 419 -150.57 113.68 24.89
C GLY A 419 -149.32 113.48 24.03
N PHE A 420 -148.93 114.49 23.25
CA PHE A 420 -147.75 114.44 22.38
C PHE A 420 -146.44 114.59 23.17
N ALA A 421 -146.46 115.37 24.26
CA ALA A 421 -145.33 115.51 25.18
C ALA A 421 -145.01 114.18 25.88
N VAL A 422 -146.03 113.42 26.31
CA VAL A 422 -145.84 112.10 26.91
C VAL A 422 -145.22 111.10 25.92
N VAL A 423 -145.70 111.08 24.67
CA VAL A 423 -145.12 110.20 23.64
C VAL A 423 -143.69 110.61 23.30
N SER A 424 -143.41 111.90 23.18
CA SER A 424 -142.06 112.39 22.86
C SER A 424 -141.07 112.11 23.99
N GLU A 425 -141.47 112.24 25.25
CA GLU A 425 -140.64 111.86 26.40
C GLU A 425 -140.39 110.34 26.46
N GLU A 426 -141.39 109.52 26.11
CA GLU A 426 -141.21 108.07 26.03
C GLU A 426 -140.25 107.67 24.89
N VAL A 427 -140.33 108.32 23.72
CA VAL A 427 -139.39 108.13 22.61
C VAL A 427 -137.98 108.61 22.98
N ARG A 428 -137.87 109.72 23.71
CA ARG A 428 -136.59 110.24 24.24
C ARG A 428 -135.93 109.21 25.15
N LYS A 429 -136.71 108.65 26.07
CA LYS A 429 -136.27 107.60 27.00
C LYS A 429 -135.86 106.32 26.26
N LEU A 430 -136.64 105.86 25.28
CA LEU A 430 -136.30 104.71 24.43
C LEU A 430 -135.00 104.95 23.62
N ALA A 431 -134.76 106.17 23.16
CA ALA A 431 -133.55 106.54 22.45
C ALA A 431 -132.32 106.60 23.38
N GLU A 432 -132.46 107.11 24.60
CA GLU A 432 -131.43 107.05 25.65
C GLU A 432 -131.12 105.60 26.05
N GLU A 433 -132.14 104.76 26.24
CA GLU A 433 -131.97 103.33 26.54
C GLU A 433 -131.34 102.56 25.37
N SER A 434 -131.68 102.92 24.12
CA SER A 434 -131.06 102.34 22.91
C SER A 434 -129.59 102.75 22.78
N SER A 435 -129.27 104.02 23.05
CA SER A 435 -127.89 104.53 23.07
C SER A 435 -127.06 103.85 24.17
N ALA A 436 -127.60 103.76 25.39
CA ALA A 436 -126.94 103.05 26.49
C ALA A 436 -126.76 101.55 26.22
N SER A 437 -127.67 100.92 25.48
CA SER A 437 -127.55 99.52 25.08
C SER A 437 -126.54 99.34 23.95
N ALA A 438 -126.53 100.23 22.95
CA ALA A 438 -125.53 100.25 21.88
C ALA A 438 -124.13 100.48 22.45
N GLN A 439 -123.96 101.37 23.43
CA GLN A 439 -122.70 101.57 24.14
C GLN A 439 -122.22 100.29 24.85
N ARG A 440 -123.11 99.58 25.53
CA ARG A 440 -122.78 98.28 26.15
C ARG A 440 -122.38 97.23 25.12
N ILE A 441 -123.04 97.18 23.96
CA ILE A 441 -122.66 96.29 22.87
C ILE A 441 -121.29 96.71 22.30
N SER A 442 -121.04 98.01 22.13
CA SER A 442 -119.75 98.54 21.66
C SER A 442 -118.61 98.08 22.58
N GLU A 443 -118.78 98.23 23.90
CA GLU A 443 -117.80 97.72 24.88
C GLU A 443 -117.57 96.21 24.81
N LEU A 444 -118.63 95.42 24.58
CA LEU A 444 -118.51 93.97 24.39
C LEU A 444 -117.77 93.63 23.09
N ILE A 445 -118.05 94.35 21.99
CA ILE A 445 -117.38 94.15 20.71
C ILE A 445 -115.90 94.55 20.80
N THR A 446 -115.56 95.65 21.47
CA THR A 446 -114.17 96.03 21.71
C THR A 446 -113.43 94.95 22.50
N ARG A 447 -114.07 94.33 23.50
CA ARG A 447 -113.48 93.19 24.23
C ARG A 447 -113.30 91.97 23.33
N ILE A 448 -114.31 91.60 22.54
CA ILE A 448 -114.23 90.47 21.59
C ILE A 448 -113.11 90.70 20.56
N GLN A 449 -112.97 91.91 20.03
CA GLN A 449 -111.89 92.27 19.11
C GLN A 449 -110.52 92.14 19.78
N ALA A 450 -110.37 92.62 21.02
CA ALA A 450 -109.13 92.49 21.78
C ALA A 450 -108.77 91.01 22.06
N GLU A 451 -109.75 90.20 22.46
CA GLU A 451 -109.57 88.75 22.67
C GLU A 451 -109.26 88.01 21.36
N THR A 452 -109.88 88.41 20.25
CA THR A 452 -109.62 87.84 18.92
C THR A 452 -108.21 88.17 18.45
N ASN A 453 -107.75 89.43 18.59
CA ASN A 453 -106.37 89.80 18.27
C ASN A 453 -105.36 89.00 19.12
N LYS A 454 -105.63 88.81 20.42
CA LYS A 454 -104.80 87.96 21.28
C LYS A 454 -104.80 86.49 20.83
N ALA A 455 -105.93 85.98 20.32
CA ALA A 455 -106.01 84.65 19.74
C ALA A 455 -105.17 84.55 18.45
N VAL A 456 -105.22 85.55 17.56
CA VAL A 456 -104.36 85.62 16.36
C VAL A 456 -102.87 85.60 16.73
N ASP A 457 -102.44 86.42 17.69
CA ASP A 457 -101.04 86.43 18.15
C ASP A 457 -100.61 85.05 18.68
N SER A 458 -101.48 84.39 19.45
CA SER A 458 -101.24 83.05 19.98
C SER A 458 -101.19 81.98 18.88
N MET A 459 -102.01 82.12 17.83
CA MET A 459 -102.01 81.24 16.66
C MET A 459 -100.72 81.39 15.85
N GLN A 460 -100.25 82.62 15.66
CA GLN A 460 -98.99 82.87 14.97
C GLN A 460 -97.80 82.29 15.74
N PHE A 461 -97.77 82.45 17.06
CA PHE A 461 -96.77 81.81 17.92
C PHE A 461 -96.81 80.28 17.79
N THR A 462 -98.00 79.68 17.91
CA THR A 462 -98.17 78.21 17.83
C THR A 462 -97.78 77.67 16.46
N THR A 463 -98.08 78.41 15.38
CA THR A 463 -97.65 78.06 14.01
C THR A 463 -96.13 77.97 13.90
N ASN A 464 -95.41 78.94 14.48
CA ASN A 464 -93.95 78.92 14.50
C ASN A 464 -93.39 77.77 15.35
N GLU A 465 -93.99 77.47 16.49
CA GLU A 465 -93.59 76.33 17.34
C GLU A 465 -93.78 74.99 16.62
N VAL A 466 -94.91 74.80 15.91
CA VAL A 466 -95.15 73.58 15.11
C VAL A 466 -94.17 73.47 13.94
N LYS A 467 -93.86 74.57 13.26
CA LYS A 467 -92.84 74.59 12.20
C LYS A 467 -91.46 74.19 12.73
N THR A 468 -91.09 74.68 13.91
CA THR A 468 -89.86 74.30 14.61
C THR A 468 -89.90 72.83 15.02
N GLY A 469 -91.05 72.34 15.50
CA GLY A 469 -91.30 70.93 15.81
C GLY A 469 -91.10 70.01 14.61
N ILE A 470 -91.67 70.34 13.45
CA ILE A 470 -91.47 69.60 12.20
C ILE A 470 -89.98 69.51 11.85
N ASN A 471 -89.26 70.63 11.92
CA ASN A 471 -87.84 70.65 11.63
C ASN A 471 -87.04 69.74 12.58
N ASN A 472 -87.31 69.80 13.88
CA ASN A 472 -86.63 68.96 14.88
C ASN A 472 -86.89 67.46 14.66
N VAL A 473 -88.13 67.10 14.30
CA VAL A 473 -88.51 65.71 14.02
C VAL A 473 -87.84 65.22 12.72
N ASN A 474 -87.75 66.05 11.68
CA ASN A 474 -87.01 65.70 10.46
C ASN A 474 -85.52 65.47 10.74
N VAL A 475 -84.88 66.34 11.54
CA VAL A 475 -83.47 66.18 11.94
C VAL A 475 -83.27 64.88 12.74
N ALA A 476 -84.24 64.50 13.58
CA ALA A 476 -84.22 63.20 14.26
C ALA A 476 -84.32 62.03 13.26
N GLY A 477 -85.14 62.15 12.21
CA GLY A 477 -85.24 61.16 11.13
C GLY A 477 -83.93 60.97 10.37
N GLU A 478 -83.31 62.08 9.95
CA GLU A 478 -81.97 62.05 9.31
C GLU A 478 -80.91 61.41 10.23
N SER A 479 -81.06 61.56 11.55
CA SER A 479 -80.15 60.93 12.51
C SER A 479 -80.31 59.42 12.54
N PHE A 480 -81.54 58.90 12.48
CA PHE A 480 -81.78 57.45 12.37
C PHE A 480 -81.26 56.86 11.06
N GLU A 481 -81.38 57.58 9.94
CA GLU A 481 -80.79 57.15 8.66
C GLU A 481 -79.24 57.07 8.74
N LYS A 482 -78.60 58.06 9.37
CA LYS A 482 -77.14 58.03 9.60
C LYS A 482 -76.72 56.88 10.51
N ILE A 483 -77.49 56.59 11.56
CA ILE A 483 -77.26 55.44 12.45
C ILE A 483 -77.37 54.14 11.66
N GLN A 484 -78.40 53.98 10.83
CA GLN A 484 -78.56 52.80 9.97
C GLN A 484 -77.36 52.61 9.04
N TYR A 485 -76.87 53.67 8.39
CA TYR A 485 -75.67 53.60 7.56
C TYR A 485 -74.43 53.16 8.35
N ALA A 486 -74.21 53.73 9.54
CA ALA A 486 -73.09 53.35 10.40
C ALA A 486 -73.16 51.89 10.85
N ILE A 487 -74.35 51.36 11.13
CA ILE A 487 -74.56 49.95 11.50
C ILE A 487 -74.27 49.01 10.32
N ASN A 488 -74.64 49.42 9.10
CA ASN A 488 -74.32 48.66 7.90
C ASN A 488 -72.80 48.54 7.69
N GLU A 489 -72.07 49.65 7.87
CA GLU A 489 -70.59 49.67 7.82
C GLU A 489 -69.97 48.72 8.87
N VAL A 490 -70.47 48.75 10.11
CA VAL A 490 -70.03 47.81 11.16
C VAL A 490 -70.28 46.35 10.74
N SER A 491 -71.41 46.08 10.09
CA SER A 491 -71.77 44.74 9.60
C SER A 491 -70.89 44.29 8.43
N VAL A 492 -70.38 45.20 7.60
CA VAL A 492 -69.39 44.88 6.57
C VAL A 492 -68.05 44.56 7.21
N GLN A 493 -67.58 45.41 8.13
CA GLN A 493 -66.29 45.23 8.82
C GLN A 493 -66.25 43.92 9.61
N ILE A 494 -67.36 43.50 10.25
CA ILE A 494 -67.38 42.25 11.01
C ILE A 494 -67.27 40.99 10.12
N ARG A 495 -67.72 41.07 8.86
CA ARG A 495 -67.51 40.01 7.86
C ARG A 495 -66.05 39.92 7.42
N GLU A 496 -65.39 41.06 7.26
CA GLU A 496 -63.95 41.10 6.97
C GLU A 496 -63.14 40.49 8.13
N VAL A 497 -63.46 40.86 9.38
CA VAL A 497 -62.85 40.27 10.58
C VAL A 497 -63.06 38.76 10.60
N SER A 498 -64.26 38.28 10.29
CA SER A 498 -64.56 36.83 10.21
C SER A 498 -63.71 36.11 9.16
N THR A 499 -63.46 36.77 8.02
CA THR A 499 -62.59 36.24 6.95
C THR A 499 -61.14 36.18 7.42
N SER A 500 -60.64 37.23 8.08
CA SER A 500 -59.29 37.25 8.66
C SER A 500 -59.10 36.18 9.75
N VAL A 501 -60.13 35.94 10.56
CA VAL A 501 -60.16 34.85 11.55
C VAL A 501 -59.96 33.49 10.87
N GLN A 502 -60.68 33.20 9.78
CA GLN A 502 -60.51 31.94 9.04
C GLN A 502 -59.09 31.79 8.47
N GLN A 503 -58.51 32.86 7.95
CA GLN A 503 -57.12 32.85 7.48
C GLN A 503 -56.12 32.60 8.61
N MET A 504 -56.33 33.20 9.79
CA MET A 504 -55.50 32.95 10.97
C MET A 504 -55.58 31.50 11.45
N VAL A 505 -56.77 30.88 11.44
CA VAL A 505 -56.92 29.45 11.78
C VAL A 505 -56.11 28.57 10.81
N ALA A 506 -56.23 28.82 9.50
CA ALA A 506 -55.46 28.08 8.50
C ALA A 506 -53.95 28.29 8.64
N GLY A 507 -53.51 29.52 8.96
CA GLY A 507 -52.12 29.84 9.24
C GLY A 507 -51.57 29.12 10.48
N ALA A 508 -52.35 29.06 11.56
CA ALA A 508 -51.98 28.35 12.78
C ALA A 508 -51.86 26.84 12.56
N ASP A 509 -52.78 26.23 11.80
CA ASP A 509 -52.71 24.81 11.42
C ASP A 509 -51.46 24.50 10.59
N GLN A 510 -51.12 25.37 9.62
CA GLN A 510 -49.91 25.22 8.82
C GLN A 510 -48.64 25.37 9.67
N MET A 511 -48.64 26.29 10.63
CA MET A 511 -47.53 26.48 11.56
C MET A 511 -47.34 25.25 12.45
N SER A 512 -48.43 24.67 12.96
CA SER A 512 -48.41 23.41 13.72
C SER A 512 -47.81 22.25 12.91
N LYS A 513 -48.23 22.08 11.65
CA LYS A 513 -47.66 21.07 10.73
C LYS A 513 -46.16 21.28 10.49
N SER A 514 -45.74 22.52 10.32
CA SER A 514 -44.33 22.89 10.13
C SER A 514 -43.51 22.55 11.37
N MET A 515 -44.02 22.84 12.56
CA MET A 515 -43.37 22.47 13.83
C MET A 515 -43.22 20.95 13.98
N ALA A 516 -44.24 20.17 13.62
CA ALA A 516 -44.14 18.71 13.64
C ALA A 516 -43.06 18.17 12.68
N GLN A 517 -42.91 18.78 11.50
CA GLN A 517 -41.84 18.42 10.56
C GLN A 517 -40.45 18.78 11.10
N ILE A 518 -40.29 19.98 11.66
CA ILE A 518 -39.02 20.40 12.28
C ILE A 518 -38.65 19.47 13.43
N ASN A 519 -39.64 19.02 14.23
CA ASN A 519 -39.42 18.07 15.30
C ASN A 519 -38.87 16.73 14.79
N GLY A 520 -39.45 16.20 13.71
CA GLY A 520 -38.94 14.98 13.06
C GLY A 520 -37.51 15.13 12.52
N ILE A 521 -37.16 16.32 12.00
CA ILE A 521 -35.79 16.62 11.55
C ILE A 521 -34.83 16.67 12.75
N ALA A 522 -35.18 17.39 13.82
CA ALA A 522 -34.34 17.49 15.03
C ALA A 522 -34.07 16.11 15.65
N GLN A 523 -35.09 15.25 15.69
CA GLN A 523 -34.94 13.87 16.16
C GLN A 523 -34.02 13.05 15.25
N SER A 524 -34.19 13.16 13.93
CA SER A 524 -33.31 12.48 12.95
C SER A 524 -31.86 12.98 13.03
N SER A 525 -31.65 14.28 13.29
CA SER A 525 -30.31 14.84 13.53
C SER A 525 -29.68 14.29 14.80
N THR A 526 -30.47 14.08 15.85
CA THR A 526 -29.98 13.46 17.10
C THR A 526 -29.55 12.00 16.86
N GLU A 527 -30.32 11.22 16.12
CA GLU A 527 -29.94 9.85 15.73
C GLU A 527 -28.70 9.85 14.81
N GLY A 528 -28.64 10.78 13.86
CA GLY A 528 -27.50 10.95 12.96
C GLY A 528 -26.21 11.29 13.70
N THR A 529 -26.26 12.21 14.67
CA THR A 529 -25.10 12.59 15.48
C THR A 529 -24.61 11.45 16.39
N GLN A 530 -25.51 10.60 16.91
CA GLN A 530 -25.11 9.39 17.64
C GLN A 530 -24.33 8.41 16.74
N ASN A 531 -24.82 8.16 15.52
CA ASN A 531 -24.13 7.29 14.57
C ASN A 531 -22.76 7.86 14.15
N ILE A 532 -22.68 9.17 13.90
CA ILE A 532 -21.41 9.84 13.57
C ILE A 532 -20.43 9.73 14.75
N SER A 533 -20.90 9.90 15.98
CA SER A 533 -20.05 9.78 17.18
C SER A 533 -19.46 8.37 17.29
N ALA A 534 -20.29 7.33 17.14
CA ALA A 534 -19.83 5.94 17.16
C ALA A 534 -18.80 5.64 16.06
N ALA A 535 -19.07 6.09 14.82
CA ALA A 535 -18.13 5.91 13.71
C ALA A 535 -16.83 6.69 13.92
N THR A 536 -16.89 7.86 14.56
CA THR A 536 -15.70 8.67 14.88
C THR A 536 -14.84 7.99 15.95
N GLU A 537 -15.45 7.37 16.96
CA GLU A 537 -14.74 6.56 17.97
C GLU A 537 -14.03 5.36 17.33
N GLU A 538 -14.71 4.62 16.45
CA GLU A 538 -14.10 3.50 15.71
C GLU A 538 -12.96 3.96 14.81
N GLN A 539 -13.11 5.12 14.16
CA GLN A 539 -12.07 5.69 13.31
C GLN A 539 -10.84 6.11 14.12
N LEU A 540 -11.01 6.73 15.29
CA LEU A 540 -9.91 7.07 16.19
C LEU A 540 -9.17 5.81 16.66
N ALA A 541 -9.91 4.75 17.06
CA ALA A 541 -9.31 3.48 17.44
C ALA A 541 -8.50 2.85 16.29
N SER A 542 -9.03 2.90 15.06
CA SER A 542 -8.35 2.40 13.86
C SER A 542 -7.06 3.19 13.56
N MET A 543 -7.06 4.52 13.75
CA MET A 543 -5.86 5.33 13.55
C MET A 543 -4.78 5.07 14.60
N GLN A 544 -5.18 4.77 15.85
CA GLN A 544 -4.25 4.31 16.88
C GLN A 544 -3.59 2.98 16.50
N GLU A 545 -4.36 2.04 15.96
CA GLU A 545 -3.83 0.75 15.49
C GLU A 545 -2.90 0.89 14.27
N ILE A 546 -3.25 1.77 13.33
CA ILE A 546 -2.38 2.11 12.19
C ILE A 546 -1.08 2.71 12.68
N THR A 547 -1.12 3.66 13.62
CA THR A 547 0.08 4.31 14.18
C THR A 547 0.99 3.30 14.90
N ALA A 548 0.40 2.35 15.64
CA ALA A 548 1.17 1.27 16.26
C ALA A 548 1.81 0.35 15.21
N SER A 549 1.06 0.03 14.14
CA SER A 549 1.53 -0.83 13.05
C SER A 549 2.64 -0.18 12.22
N THR A 550 2.53 1.11 11.91
CA THR A 550 3.57 1.86 11.20
C THR A 550 4.83 2.00 12.04
N SER A 551 4.70 2.21 13.35
CA SER A 551 5.84 2.18 14.27
C SER A 551 6.57 0.83 14.24
N ALA A 552 5.82 -0.29 14.22
CA ALA A 552 6.39 -1.62 14.10
C ALA A 552 7.08 -1.85 12.73
N LEU A 553 6.48 -1.40 11.64
CA LEU A 553 7.07 -1.49 10.29
C LEU A 553 8.35 -0.65 10.18
N SER A 554 8.34 0.58 10.70
CA SER A 554 9.52 1.44 10.78
C SER A 554 10.64 0.75 11.56
N LYS A 555 10.31 0.11 12.69
CA LYS A 555 11.31 -0.64 13.46
C LYS A 555 11.87 -1.85 12.70
N MET A 556 11.02 -2.56 11.97
CA MET A 556 11.44 -3.70 11.15
C MET A 556 12.34 -3.27 9.99
N ALA A 557 12.05 -2.13 9.35
CA ALA A 557 12.90 -1.54 8.33
C ALA A 557 14.28 -1.16 8.90
N GLU A 558 14.31 -0.55 10.08
CA GLU A 558 15.54 -0.18 10.78
C GLU A 558 16.40 -1.41 11.10
N VAL A 559 15.78 -2.50 11.57
CA VAL A 559 16.47 -3.78 11.82
C VAL A 559 17.00 -4.41 10.53
N LEU A 560 16.22 -4.42 9.44
CA LEU A 560 16.70 -4.93 8.15
C LEU A 560 17.86 -4.09 7.60
N GLN A 561 17.80 -2.77 7.79
CA GLN A 561 18.89 -1.87 7.40
C GLN A 561 20.16 -2.14 8.23
N GLU A 562 20.04 -2.36 9.54
CA GLU A 562 21.16 -2.75 10.40
C GLU A 562 21.79 -4.08 9.93
N LYS A 563 20.95 -5.10 9.64
CA LYS A 563 21.41 -6.41 9.16
C LYS A 563 22.01 -6.38 7.76
N THR A 564 21.53 -5.52 6.86
CA THR A 564 22.11 -5.38 5.52
C THR A 564 23.38 -4.55 5.52
N ASN A 565 23.50 -3.58 6.43
CA ASN A 565 24.72 -2.78 6.60
C ASN A 565 25.93 -3.59 7.12
N THR A 566 25.74 -4.81 7.66
CA THR A 566 26.88 -5.70 7.95
C THR A 566 27.56 -6.21 6.68
N PHE A 567 26.86 -6.19 5.54
CA PHE A 567 27.43 -6.54 4.24
C PHE A 567 28.03 -5.30 3.57
N LYS A 568 29.29 -5.41 3.15
CA LYS A 568 29.96 -4.39 2.32
C LYS A 568 29.72 -4.71 0.86
N VAL A 569 28.66 -4.12 0.32
CA VAL A 569 28.17 -4.34 -1.04
C VAL A 569 28.87 -3.42 -2.02
#